data_AF-A0A7D9IM59-F1
#
_entry.id   AF-A0A7D9IM59-F1
#
_cell.length_a   1.000
_cell.length_b   1.000
_cell.length_c   1.000
_cell.angle_alpha   90.00
_cell.angle_beta   90.00
_cell.angle_gamma   90.00
#
_symmetry.space_group_name_H-M   'P 1'
#
loop_
_entity.id
_entity.type
_entity.pdbx_description
1 polymer ?
#
loop_
_entity_poly.entity_id
_entity_poly.type
_entity_poly.pdbx_seq_one_letter_code
_entity_poly.pdbx_strand_id
1 'polypeptide(L)'
;MRKEEISALSGPNEFAEFYSRLRIIKDYHRKYPNEVAEPMQVEFLKMEEARENPTEEMQTLVDFSDEEGYGKYLDLHEAYDKYINIKGIEKLWDRCYDQELGRLNFHITREASPNAVSGYRQRIKMALDGYHDWRRRTRFSFWDIRRFVHPLSR
;
A
#
# COMPACT_ATOMS: atom_id res chain seq x y z
N MET A 1 31.83 14.11 -8.24
CA MET A 1 30.87 14.21 -7.11
C MET A 1 30.83 12.96 -6.23
N ARG A 2 30.09 11.87 -6.52
CA ARG A 2 30.00 10.72 -5.57
C ARG A 2 31.35 10.10 -5.17
N LYS A 3 32.28 9.95 -6.11
CA LYS A 3 33.63 9.41 -5.84
C LYS A 3 34.49 10.34 -4.98
N GLU A 4 34.30 11.65 -5.10
CA GLU A 4 35.04 12.65 -4.32
C GLU A 4 34.51 12.71 -2.89
N GLU A 5 33.19 12.62 -2.68
CA GLU A 5 32.61 12.55 -1.33
C GLU A 5 33.02 11.29 -0.58
N ILE A 6 33.06 10.14 -1.25
CA ILE A 6 33.55 8.89 -0.67
C ILE A 6 35.05 9.00 -0.34
N SER A 7 35.84 9.64 -1.21
CA SER A 7 37.27 9.85 -0.98
C SER A 7 37.57 10.84 0.14
N ALA A 8 36.68 11.80 0.38
CA ALA A 8 36.78 12.76 1.47
C ALA A 8 36.52 12.03 2.82
N LEU A 9 35.47 11.20 2.86
CA LEU A 9 35.10 10.39 4.02
C LEU A 9 36.08 9.25 4.37
N SER A 10 36.89 8.77 3.42
CA SER A 10 37.76 7.59 3.60
C SER A 10 39.25 7.84 3.25
N GLY A 11 39.68 9.11 3.24
CA GLY A 11 41.04 9.52 2.86
C GLY A 11 41.93 9.90 4.07
N PRO A 12 43.22 10.22 3.92
CA PRO A 12 44.15 10.47 5.04
C PRO A 12 43.78 11.61 6.02
N ASN A 13 42.80 12.44 5.66
CA ASN A 13 42.37 13.64 6.39
C ASN A 13 40.96 13.50 7.01
N GLU A 14 40.44 12.28 7.23
CA GLU A 14 39.07 12.03 7.75
C GLU A 14 38.76 12.85 9.01
N PHE A 15 39.72 12.99 9.92
CA PHE A 15 39.55 13.75 11.15
C PHE A 15 39.37 15.25 10.91
N ALA A 16 40.16 15.84 10.02
CA ALA A 16 40.05 17.28 9.72
C ALA A 16 38.69 17.61 9.09
N GLU A 17 38.21 16.74 8.21
CA GLU A 17 36.89 16.86 7.60
C GLU A 17 35.76 16.60 8.59
N PHE A 18 35.91 15.61 9.47
CA PHE A 18 34.96 15.38 10.56
C PHE A 18 34.79 16.62 11.43
N TYR A 19 35.90 17.25 11.84
CA TYR A 19 35.85 18.46 12.67
C TYR A 19 35.29 19.68 11.93
N SER A 20 35.53 19.81 10.62
CA SER A 20 34.94 20.90 9.83
C SER A 20 33.42 20.76 9.72
N ARG A 21 32.92 19.54 9.45
CA ARG A 21 31.48 19.23 9.43
C ARG A 21 30.84 19.40 10.80
N LEU A 22 31.50 18.93 11.86
CA LEU A 22 31.02 19.09 13.24
C LEU A 22 30.90 20.56 13.65
N ARG A 23 31.84 21.41 13.20
CA ARG A 23 31.79 22.86 13.44
C ARG A 23 30.58 23.50 12.78
N ILE A 24 30.27 23.14 11.53
CA ILE A 24 29.10 23.64 10.81
C ILE A 24 27.81 23.27 11.55
N ILE A 25 27.68 22.02 11.99
CA ILE A 25 26.51 21.54 12.74
C ILE A 25 26.37 22.31 14.07
N LYS A 26 27.47 22.49 14.80
CA LYS A 26 27.48 23.27 16.05
C LYS A 26 27.09 24.72 15.84
N ASP A 27 27.60 25.35 14.78
CA ASP A 27 27.29 26.75 14.45
C ASP A 27 25.83 26.92 14.01
N TYR A 28 25.26 25.91 13.34
CA TYR A 28 23.84 25.85 13.01
C TYR A 28 22.97 25.81 14.28
N HIS A 29 23.20 24.85 15.18
CA HIS A 29 22.43 24.74 16.42
C HIS A 29 22.63 25.94 17.37
N ARG A 30 23.78 26.61 17.30
CA ARG A 30 24.02 27.87 18.03
C ARG A 30 23.18 29.03 17.46
N LYS A 31 23.01 29.09 16.13
CA LYS A 31 22.18 30.12 15.46
C LYS A 31 20.68 29.88 15.62
N TYR A 32 20.27 28.62 15.70
CA TYR A 32 18.86 28.22 15.81
C TYR A 32 18.61 27.41 17.09
N PRO A 33 18.80 28.00 18.29
CA PRO A 33 18.70 27.27 19.56
C PRO A 33 17.27 26.80 19.89
N ASN A 34 16.26 27.38 19.25
CA ASN A 34 14.84 27.06 19.47
C ASN A 34 14.26 26.15 18.38
N GLU A 35 15.06 25.75 17.40
CA GLU A 35 14.63 24.83 16.35
C GLU A 35 14.70 23.40 16.90
N VAL A 36 13.56 22.93 17.41
CA VAL A 36 13.40 21.55 17.84
C VAL A 36 13.47 20.69 16.58
N ALA A 37 14.52 19.87 16.46
CA ALA A 37 14.58 18.87 15.41
C ALA A 37 13.38 17.93 15.58
N GLU A 38 12.43 17.97 14.63
CA GLU A 38 11.31 17.05 14.67
C GLU A 38 11.87 15.61 14.60
N PRO A 39 11.57 14.77 15.61
CA PRO A 39 11.95 13.38 15.56
C PRO A 39 11.34 12.73 14.30
N MET A 40 12.10 11.85 13.65
CA MET A 40 11.64 11.12 12.46
C MET A 40 10.30 10.40 12.70
N GLN A 41 10.00 10.00 13.95
CA GLN A 41 8.72 9.43 14.37
C GLN A 41 7.53 10.35 14.09
N VAL A 42 7.71 11.67 14.17
CA VAL A 42 6.67 12.67 13.90
C VAL A 42 6.32 12.69 12.41
N GLU A 43 7.31 12.54 11.52
CA GLU A 43 7.06 12.40 10.08
C GLU A 43 6.30 11.11 9.76
N PHE A 44 6.63 9.99 10.41
CA PHE A 44 5.90 8.73 10.25
C PHE A 44 4.43 8.85 10.68
N LEU A 45 4.17 9.51 11.82
CA LEU A 45 2.80 9.74 12.30
C LEU A 45 2.01 10.66 11.36
N LYS A 46 2.63 11.73 10.84
CA LYS A 46 2.02 12.61 9.84
C LYS A 46 1.66 11.87 8.55
N MET A 47 2.49 10.91 8.11
CA MET A 47 2.17 10.07 6.95
C MET A 47 1.00 9.12 7.21
N GLU A 48 0.90 8.57 8.41
CA GLU A 48 -0.21 7.70 8.81
C GLU A 48 -1.52 8.49 8.90
N GLU A 49 -1.49 9.69 9.50
CA GLU A 49 -2.62 10.61 9.57
C GLU A 49 -3.10 11.08 8.19
N ALA A 50 -2.17 11.41 7.28
CA ALA A 50 -2.49 11.77 5.90
C ALA A 50 -3.12 10.62 5.10
N ARG A 51 -2.89 9.37 5.52
CA ARG A 51 -3.52 8.18 4.93
C ARG A 51 -4.93 7.96 5.48
N GLU A 52 -5.16 8.25 6.76
CA GLU A 52 -6.49 8.15 7.36
C GLU A 52 -7.40 9.33 7.01
N ASN A 53 -6.83 10.53 6.79
CA ASN A 53 -7.54 11.75 6.42
C ASN A 53 -6.93 12.39 5.15
N PRO A 54 -7.12 11.79 3.96
CA PRO A 54 -6.60 12.36 2.73
C PRO A 54 -7.27 13.71 2.42
N THR A 55 -6.47 14.72 2.05
CA THR A 55 -6.96 15.98 1.50
C THR A 55 -7.77 15.77 0.22
N GLU A 56 -8.71 16.66 -0.10
CA GLU A 56 -9.59 16.58 -1.29
C GLU A 56 -8.81 16.38 -2.61
N GLU A 57 -7.60 16.94 -2.72
CA GLU A 57 -6.69 16.76 -3.86
C GLU A 57 -6.09 15.35 -3.98
N MET A 58 -6.01 14.61 -2.87
CA MET A 58 -5.49 13.25 -2.81
C MET A 58 -6.61 12.21 -2.97
N GLN A 59 -7.83 12.55 -2.54
CA GLN A 59 -9.06 11.77 -2.78
C GLN A 59 -9.37 11.65 -4.28
N THR A 60 -9.06 12.68 -5.08
CA THR A 60 -9.38 12.73 -6.51
C THR A 60 -8.51 11.86 -7.40
N LEU A 61 -7.43 11.25 -6.88
CA LEU A 61 -6.51 10.44 -7.69
C LEU A 61 -6.85 8.93 -7.70
N VAL A 62 -7.62 8.43 -6.74
CA VAL A 62 -8.04 7.02 -6.68
C VAL A 62 -9.39 6.88 -5.99
N ASP A 63 -10.43 6.57 -6.76
CA ASP A 63 -11.76 6.26 -6.22
C ASP A 63 -11.76 4.89 -5.54
N PHE A 64 -11.98 4.89 -4.23
CA PHE A 64 -12.31 3.72 -3.42
C PHE A 64 -13.73 3.89 -2.90
N SER A 65 -14.48 2.78 -2.78
CA SER A 65 -15.75 2.83 -2.06
C SER A 65 -15.54 3.00 -0.55
N ASP A 66 -16.56 3.47 0.16
CA ASP A 66 -16.53 3.58 1.62
C ASP A 66 -16.23 2.23 2.29
N GLU A 67 -16.71 1.14 1.69
CA GLU A 67 -16.50 -0.24 2.14
C GLU A 67 -15.04 -0.72 1.92
N GLU A 68 -14.36 -0.19 0.91
CA GLU A 68 -12.94 -0.47 0.65
C GLU A 68 -11.99 0.31 1.58
N GLY A 69 -12.48 1.37 2.23
CA GLY A 69 -11.73 2.14 3.23
C GLY A 69 -10.38 2.64 2.72
N TYR A 70 -10.36 3.33 1.58
CA TYR A 70 -9.14 3.83 0.93
C TYR A 70 -8.07 2.76 0.68
N GLY A 71 -8.53 1.56 0.26
CA GLY A 71 -7.64 0.45 -0.05
C GLY A 71 -7.16 -0.34 1.17
N LYS A 72 -7.82 -0.17 2.31
CA LYS A 72 -7.62 -1.00 3.51
C LYS A 72 -8.28 -2.37 3.37
N TYR A 73 -9.43 -2.41 2.69
CA TYR A 73 -10.24 -3.61 2.49
C TYR A 73 -10.53 -3.81 1.00
N LEU A 74 -10.67 -5.07 0.60
CA LEU A 74 -11.21 -5.45 -0.71
C LEU A 74 -12.68 -5.81 -0.49
N ASP A 75 -13.57 -5.11 -1.16
CA ASP A 75 -14.98 -5.48 -1.14
C ASP A 75 -15.23 -6.72 -2.01
N LEU A 76 -15.82 -7.74 -1.40
CA LEU A 76 -16.23 -9.00 -2.02
C LEU A 76 -17.72 -9.27 -1.89
N HIS A 77 -18.50 -8.33 -1.33
CA HIS A 77 -19.91 -8.51 -1.04
C HIS A 77 -20.71 -8.72 -2.32
N GLU A 78 -20.43 -7.97 -3.37
CA GLU A 78 -21.09 -8.15 -4.68
C GLU A 78 -20.83 -9.54 -5.28
N ALA A 79 -19.63 -10.09 -5.08
CA ALA A 79 -19.29 -11.43 -5.53
C ALA A 79 -20.01 -12.51 -4.69
N TYR A 80 -20.20 -12.25 -3.39
CA TYR A 80 -20.95 -13.12 -2.49
C TYR A 80 -22.45 -13.18 -2.85
N ASP A 81 -23.09 -12.04 -3.10
CA ASP A 81 -24.51 -11.98 -3.48
C ASP A 81 -24.81 -12.79 -4.74
N LYS A 82 -23.91 -12.73 -5.72
CA LYS A 82 -24.04 -13.54 -6.94
C LYS A 82 -23.79 -15.02 -6.66
N TYR A 83 -22.95 -15.35 -5.69
CA TYR A 83 -22.66 -16.74 -5.30
C TYR A 83 -23.84 -17.42 -4.60
N ILE A 84 -24.45 -16.78 -3.60
CA ILE A 84 -25.58 -17.37 -2.85
C ILE A 84 -26.82 -17.63 -3.72
N ASN A 85 -26.92 -16.90 -4.84
CA ASN A 85 -27.99 -17.04 -5.82
C ASN A 85 -27.79 -18.20 -6.81
N ILE A 86 -26.65 -18.90 -6.79
CA ILE A 86 -26.42 -20.06 -7.64
C ILE A 86 -27.21 -21.28 -7.14
N LYS A 87 -28.05 -21.83 -8.01
CA LYS A 87 -28.85 -23.03 -7.70
C LYS A 87 -27.95 -24.26 -7.57
N GLY A 88 -28.13 -25.02 -6.48
CA GLY A 88 -27.43 -26.29 -6.25
C GLY A 88 -26.06 -26.16 -5.57
N ILE A 89 -25.75 -24.99 -5.02
CA ILE A 89 -24.58 -24.78 -4.15
C ILE A 89 -25.05 -24.67 -2.71
N GLU A 90 -24.28 -25.23 -1.78
CA GLU A 90 -24.52 -25.09 -0.36
C GLU A 90 -24.34 -23.63 0.06
N LYS A 91 -25.35 -23.07 0.72
CA LYS A 91 -25.31 -21.67 1.15
C LYS A 91 -24.39 -21.54 2.35
N LEU A 92 -23.21 -21.00 2.12
CA LEU A 92 -22.30 -20.59 3.18
C LEU A 92 -22.74 -19.24 3.75
N TRP A 93 -22.71 -19.11 5.08
CA TRP A 93 -22.82 -17.82 5.75
C TRP A 93 -21.58 -16.96 5.44
N ASP A 94 -21.73 -15.63 5.38
CA ASP A 94 -20.66 -14.67 5.03
C ASP A 94 -19.30 -14.97 5.69
N ARG A 95 -19.28 -15.22 7.01
CA ARG A 95 -18.02 -15.50 7.72
C ARG A 95 -17.34 -16.79 7.29
N CYS A 96 -18.10 -17.79 6.86
CA CYS A 96 -17.54 -19.03 6.32
C CYS A 96 -17.07 -18.83 4.87
N TYR A 97 -17.68 -17.90 4.13
CA TYR A 97 -17.28 -17.57 2.76
C TYR A 97 -15.87 -16.99 2.69
N ASP A 98 -15.53 -16.02 3.54
CA ASP A 98 -14.19 -15.41 3.58
C ASP A 98 -13.11 -16.44 3.92
N GLN A 99 -13.43 -17.37 4.83
CA GLN A 99 -12.51 -18.42 5.25
C GLN A 99 -12.24 -19.44 4.13
N GLU A 100 -13.28 -19.85 3.38
CA GLU A 100 -13.14 -20.76 2.23
C GLU A 100 -12.44 -20.07 1.05
N LEU A 101 -12.69 -18.77 0.84
CA LEU A 101 -12.01 -17.97 -0.17
C LEU A 101 -10.51 -17.82 0.15
N GLY A 102 -10.16 -17.55 1.41
CA GLY A 102 -8.77 -17.49 1.89
C GLY A 102 -8.02 -18.83 1.80
N ARG A 103 -8.75 -19.95 1.86
CA ARG A 103 -8.20 -21.30 1.68
C ARG A 103 -8.10 -21.74 0.22
N LEU A 104 -8.62 -20.94 -0.72
CA LEU A 104 -8.89 -21.35 -2.11
C LEU A 104 -9.66 -22.70 -2.19
N ASN A 105 -10.42 -23.04 -1.15
CA ASN A 105 -11.16 -24.30 -1.11
C ASN A 105 -12.46 -24.11 -1.89
N PHE A 106 -12.35 -24.43 -3.16
CA PHE A 106 -13.34 -24.10 -4.18
C PHE A 106 -14.02 -25.38 -4.68
N HIS A 107 -14.75 -26.06 -3.80
CA HIS A 107 -15.36 -27.34 -4.09
C HIS A 107 -16.68 -27.15 -4.84
N ILE A 108 -16.60 -27.11 -6.17
CA ILE A 108 -17.76 -27.46 -6.99
C ILE A 108 -17.89 -28.98 -6.92
N THR A 109 -19.03 -29.48 -6.48
CA THR A 109 -19.31 -30.92 -6.52
C THR A 109 -19.22 -31.40 -7.97
N ARG A 110 -18.65 -32.60 -8.20
CA ARG A 110 -18.48 -33.15 -9.56
C ARG A 110 -19.80 -33.33 -10.33
N GLU A 111 -20.92 -33.25 -9.62
CA GLU A 111 -22.30 -33.40 -10.09
C GLU A 111 -23.02 -32.05 -10.30
N ALA A 112 -22.32 -30.91 -10.17
CA ALA A 112 -22.93 -29.61 -10.32
C ALA A 112 -23.47 -29.38 -11.74
N SER A 113 -24.65 -28.77 -11.82
CA SER A 113 -25.26 -28.42 -13.11
C SER A 113 -24.37 -27.48 -13.94
N PRO A 114 -24.44 -27.52 -15.28
CA PRO A 114 -23.68 -26.60 -16.14
C PRO A 114 -23.89 -25.12 -15.78
N ASN A 115 -25.11 -24.77 -15.37
CA ASN A 115 -25.46 -23.42 -14.91
C ASN A 115 -24.77 -23.07 -13.59
N ALA A 116 -24.67 -24.01 -12.65
CA ALA A 116 -23.95 -23.81 -11.40
C ALA A 116 -22.44 -23.62 -11.63
N VAL A 117 -21.85 -24.42 -12.51
CA VAL A 117 -20.44 -24.29 -12.91
C VAL A 117 -20.20 -22.94 -13.58
N SER A 118 -21.11 -22.51 -14.47
CA SER A 118 -21.03 -21.22 -15.15
C SER A 118 -21.12 -20.03 -14.18
N GLY A 119 -22.12 -20.03 -13.29
CA GLY A 119 -22.27 -19.00 -12.26
C GLY A 119 -21.06 -18.94 -11.33
N TYR A 120 -20.49 -20.09 -10.99
CA TYR A 120 -19.30 -20.17 -10.15
C TYR A 120 -18.04 -19.61 -10.83
N ARG A 121 -17.85 -19.91 -12.13
CA ARG A 121 -16.77 -19.31 -12.93
C ARG A 121 -16.92 -17.80 -13.02
N GLN A 122 -18.14 -17.31 -13.21
CA GLN A 122 -18.43 -15.88 -13.25
C GLN A 122 -18.07 -15.20 -11.92
N ARG A 123 -18.39 -15.83 -10.79
CA ARG A 123 -17.98 -15.35 -9.46
C ARG A 123 -16.46 -15.24 -9.33
N ILE A 124 -15.73 -16.32 -9.65
CA ILE A 124 -14.26 -16.31 -9.54
C ILE A 124 -13.68 -15.20 -10.40
N LYS A 125 -14.20 -15.04 -11.61
CA LYS A 125 -13.78 -13.98 -12.51
C LYS A 125 -13.99 -12.60 -11.88
N MET A 126 -15.17 -12.32 -11.32
CA MET A 126 -15.43 -11.06 -10.63
C MET A 126 -14.51 -10.81 -9.43
N ALA A 127 -14.28 -11.82 -8.59
CA ALA A 127 -13.40 -11.69 -7.44
C ALA A 127 -11.94 -11.44 -7.85
N LEU A 128 -11.47 -12.09 -8.92
CA LEU A 128 -10.14 -11.87 -9.47
C LEU A 128 -10.02 -10.49 -10.11
N ASP A 129 -11.01 -10.08 -10.91
CA ASP A 129 -11.03 -8.77 -11.56
C ASP A 129 -11.04 -7.65 -10.52
N GLY A 130 -11.89 -7.76 -9.48
CA GLY A 130 -11.93 -6.86 -8.33
C GLY A 130 -10.60 -6.81 -7.58
N TYR A 131 -9.99 -7.96 -7.29
CA TYR A 131 -8.67 -8.00 -6.66
C TYR A 131 -7.58 -7.34 -7.51
N HIS A 132 -7.55 -7.59 -8.82
CA HIS A 132 -6.58 -6.99 -9.73
C HIS A 132 -6.76 -5.48 -9.84
N ASP A 133 -8.00 -5.01 -9.83
CA ASP A 133 -8.33 -3.60 -9.86
C ASP A 133 -7.94 -2.90 -8.56
N TRP A 134 -8.41 -3.43 -7.42
CA TRP A 134 -8.02 -2.97 -6.09
C TRP A 134 -6.51 -2.96 -5.90
N ARG A 135 -5.81 -4.00 -6.36
CA ARG A 135 -4.34 -4.07 -6.31
C ARG A 135 -3.69 -2.99 -7.18
N ARG A 136 -4.25 -2.62 -8.33
CA ARG A 136 -3.73 -1.51 -9.14
C ARG A 136 -3.90 -0.18 -8.42
N ARG A 137 -5.10 0.07 -7.89
CA ARG A 137 -5.47 1.29 -7.15
C ARG A 137 -4.64 1.48 -5.87
N THR A 138 -4.48 0.43 -5.07
CA THR A 138 -3.65 0.46 -3.84
C THR A 138 -2.17 0.57 -4.13
N ARG A 139 -1.66 -0.06 -5.20
CA ARG A 139 -0.23 -0.10 -5.50
C ARG A 139 0.29 1.14 -6.21
N PHE A 140 -0.58 1.92 -6.85
CA PHE A 140 -0.25 3.25 -7.38
C PHE A 140 0.32 4.15 -6.27
N SER A 141 -0.24 4.08 -5.05
CA SER A 141 0.23 4.88 -3.91
C SER A 141 1.67 4.55 -3.46
N PHE A 142 2.09 3.28 -3.44
CA PHE A 142 3.38 2.89 -2.84
C PHE A 142 4.57 2.96 -3.81
N TRP A 143 4.37 2.63 -5.09
CA TRP A 143 5.47 2.58 -6.07
C TRP A 143 5.68 3.89 -6.84
N ASP A 144 4.63 4.71 -7.03
CA ASP A 144 4.81 6.01 -7.69
C ASP A 144 5.44 7.03 -6.75
N ILE A 145 5.20 7.00 -5.43
CA ILE A 145 5.98 7.82 -4.47
C ILE A 145 7.48 7.53 -4.58
N ARG A 146 7.90 6.25 -4.70
CA ARG A 146 9.30 5.90 -4.96
C ARG A 146 9.81 6.39 -6.31
N ARG A 147 8.93 6.49 -7.31
CA ARG A 147 9.26 6.98 -8.67
C ARG A 147 9.39 8.51 -8.72
N PHE A 148 8.59 9.21 -7.94
CA PHE A 148 8.65 10.67 -7.75
C PHE A 148 9.80 11.11 -6.81
N VAL A 149 10.23 10.25 -5.89
CA VAL A 149 11.39 10.51 -5.00
C VAL A 149 12.73 10.11 -5.64
N HIS A 150 12.74 9.28 -6.70
CA HIS A 150 13.94 8.96 -7.48
C HIS A 150 13.91 9.39 -8.97
N PRO A 151 13.75 10.69 -9.32
CA PRO A 151 14.11 11.16 -10.66
C PRO A 151 15.62 11.43 -10.82
N LEU A 152 16.44 11.32 -9.76
CA LEU A 152 17.85 11.73 -9.79
C LEU A 152 18.81 10.59 -9.44
N SER A 153 18.82 9.52 -10.25
CA SER A 153 20.05 8.76 -10.44
C SER A 153 20.11 8.13 -11.84
N ARG A 154 20.54 8.95 -12.81
CA ARG A 154 21.37 8.50 -13.93
C ARG A 154 22.53 9.45 -14.07
#